data_AF-A0AAD1EI11-F1
#
_entry.id   AF-A0AAD1EI11-F1
#
_cell.length_a   1.000
_cell.length_b   1.000
_cell.length_c   1.000
_cell.angle_alpha   90.00
_cell.angle_beta   90.00
_cell.angle_gamma   90.00
#
_symmetry.space_group_name_H-M   'P 1'
#
loop_
_entity.id
_entity.type
_entity.pdbx_description
1 polymer ?
#
loop_
_entity_poly.entity_id
_entity_poly.type
_entity_poly.pdbx_seq_one_letter_code
_entity_poly.pdbx_strand_id
1 'polypeptide(L)'
;MMAAFARLQAFAEKAGFNPDQPRAPGGGPGGGQWIYVEGYAQGRQPGIGDNGGPPLEPPEPPKEPPKDKASRTQAAKELAKQILRRAGQIGVLITIIEAAEHYSEIPSITSYQDAPKTLSELQQNAGKRRPGYEDHHIVEQGAGGREGFSRSQIDGADNVVSVPKYKHHEITGWYNQPNKNFGMQTPRNYLRGKDWSEHVRVGNLAMREFGVLK
;
A
#
# COMPACT_ATOMS: atom_id res chain seq x y z
N MET A 1 -3.71 -4.16 -30.16
CA MET A 1 -3.40 -4.29 -28.72
C MET A 1 -4.20 -5.40 -28.00
N MET A 2 -4.83 -6.36 -28.69
CA MET A 2 -5.63 -7.44 -28.02
C MET A 2 -5.00 -8.84 -28.09
N ALA A 3 -4.02 -9.09 -28.96
CA ALA A 3 -3.42 -10.43 -29.13
C ALA A 3 -2.27 -10.74 -28.14
N ALA A 4 -1.64 -9.70 -27.57
CA ALA A 4 -0.58 -9.87 -26.58
C ALA A 4 -1.14 -10.22 -25.18
N PHE A 5 -2.37 -9.81 -24.88
CA PHE A 5 -3.05 -10.05 -23.60
C PHE A 5 -3.43 -11.52 -23.38
N ALA A 6 -3.90 -12.22 -24.42
CA ALA A 6 -4.28 -13.63 -24.31
C ALA A 6 -3.09 -14.57 -24.03
N ARG A 7 -1.87 -14.20 -24.46
CA ARG A 7 -0.66 -15.02 -24.26
C ARG A 7 -0.09 -14.92 -22.84
N LEU A 8 -0.33 -13.81 -22.15
CA LEU A 8 0.13 -13.58 -20.78
C LEU A 8 -0.83 -14.19 -19.74
N GLN A 9 -2.13 -14.17 -20.03
CA GLN A 9 -3.15 -14.84 -19.21
C GLN A 9 -2.92 -16.37 -19.17
N ALA A 10 -2.52 -16.95 -20.30
CA ALA A 10 -2.13 -18.36 -20.40
C ALA A 10 -0.85 -18.73 -19.59
N PHE A 11 -0.03 -17.74 -19.21
CA PHE A 11 1.17 -17.98 -18.40
C PHE A 11 0.85 -18.00 -16.90
N ALA A 12 -0.14 -17.22 -16.46
CA ALA A 12 -0.59 -17.16 -15.07
C ALA A 12 -1.59 -18.27 -14.72
N GLU A 13 -2.38 -18.75 -15.68
CA GLU A 13 -3.37 -19.82 -15.48
C GLU A 13 -2.78 -21.25 -15.44
N LYS A 14 -1.45 -21.42 -15.58
CA LYS A 14 -0.85 -22.75 -15.42
C LYS A 14 -0.68 -23.09 -13.93
N ALA A 15 -1.82 -23.37 -13.29
CA ALA A 15 -1.99 -23.83 -11.93
C ALA A 15 -1.03 -25.00 -11.59
N GLY A 16 -0.07 -24.76 -10.68
CA GLY A 16 0.78 -25.82 -10.12
C GLY A 16 2.15 -26.01 -10.76
N PHE A 17 2.74 -24.96 -11.35
CA PHE A 17 4.13 -25.01 -11.84
C PHE A 17 5.13 -25.33 -10.71
N ASN A 18 5.81 -26.48 -10.81
CA ASN A 18 6.94 -26.87 -9.96
C ASN A 18 8.18 -27.13 -10.86
N PRO A 19 9.30 -26.42 -10.66
CA PRO A 19 10.49 -26.55 -11.50
C PRO A 19 11.13 -27.96 -11.47
N ASP A 20 10.90 -28.75 -10.42
CA ASP A 20 11.55 -30.04 -10.20
C ASP A 20 10.74 -31.26 -10.69
N GLN A 21 9.58 -31.05 -11.32
CA GLN A 21 8.78 -32.15 -11.86
C GLN A 21 9.49 -32.85 -13.05
N PRO A 22 9.42 -34.19 -13.14
CA PRO A 22 10.12 -34.93 -14.18
C PRO A 22 9.55 -34.64 -15.58
N ARG A 23 10.44 -34.61 -16.58
CA ARG A 23 10.10 -34.35 -17.99
C ARG A 23 10.49 -35.54 -18.87
N ALA A 24 9.78 -35.69 -19.98
CA ALA A 24 10.15 -36.68 -20.99
C ALA A 24 11.55 -36.35 -21.56
N PRO A 25 12.47 -37.33 -21.65
CA PRO A 25 13.82 -37.11 -22.17
C PRO A 25 13.80 -36.62 -23.62
N GLY A 26 14.80 -35.82 -24.00
CA GLY A 26 14.92 -35.23 -25.33
C GLY A 26 15.23 -36.27 -26.41
N GLY A 27 14.73 -36.06 -27.63
CA GLY A 27 15.03 -36.88 -28.81
C GLY A 27 13.83 -37.54 -29.50
N GLY A 28 12.61 -37.34 -28.99
CA GLY A 28 11.39 -37.83 -29.62
C GLY A 28 10.24 -36.80 -29.66
N PRO A 29 9.10 -37.13 -30.28
CA PRO A 29 7.96 -36.22 -30.51
C PRO A 29 7.32 -35.61 -29.25
N GLY A 30 7.66 -36.13 -28.07
CA GLY A 30 7.20 -35.66 -26.76
C GLY A 30 8.31 -35.13 -25.83
N GLY A 31 9.54 -34.92 -26.33
CA GLY A 31 10.67 -34.47 -25.50
C GLY A 31 10.40 -33.12 -24.83
N GLY A 32 10.65 -33.03 -23.51
CA GLY A 32 10.44 -31.82 -22.70
C GLY A 32 9.01 -31.63 -22.17
N GLN A 33 8.05 -32.47 -22.58
CA GLN A 33 6.70 -32.47 -22.03
C GLN A 33 6.67 -33.06 -20.61
N TRP A 34 5.67 -32.64 -19.84
CA TRP A 34 5.41 -33.18 -18.50
C TRP A 34 4.95 -34.64 -18.61
N ILE A 35 5.56 -35.52 -17.83
CA ILE A 35 5.10 -36.91 -17.71
C ILE A 35 4.13 -37.02 -16.54
N TYR A 36 3.02 -37.72 -16.74
CA TYR A 36 2.09 -38.04 -15.66
C TYR A 36 2.71 -39.14 -14.78
N VAL A 37 2.79 -38.90 -13.46
CA VAL A 37 3.27 -39.88 -12.47
C VAL A 37 2.19 -40.02 -11.39
N GLU A 38 1.74 -41.24 -11.16
CA GLU A 38 0.79 -41.57 -10.10
C GLU A 38 1.40 -41.21 -8.73
N GLY A 39 0.70 -40.37 -7.95
CA GLY A 39 1.18 -39.83 -6.66
C GLY A 39 1.49 -38.33 -6.64
N TYR A 40 1.41 -37.62 -7.77
CA TYR A 40 1.57 -36.15 -7.83
C TYR A 40 0.21 -35.45 -8.05
N ALA A 41 -0.24 -34.77 -6.99
CA ALA A 41 -1.39 -33.83 -6.87
C ALA A 41 -2.76 -34.30 -7.40
N GLN A 42 -3.51 -35.01 -6.54
CA GLN A 42 -4.97 -34.99 -6.59
C GLN A 42 -5.49 -33.65 -6.06
N GLY A 43 -6.51 -33.08 -6.71
CA GLY A 43 -7.25 -31.93 -6.20
C GLY A 43 -7.79 -32.21 -4.79
N ARG A 44 -7.66 -31.22 -3.90
CA ARG A 44 -8.14 -31.26 -2.50
C ARG A 44 -9.58 -31.77 -2.45
N GLN A 45 -9.82 -32.89 -1.77
CA GLN A 45 -11.14 -33.28 -1.29
C GLN A 45 -11.40 -32.56 0.05
N PRO A 46 -12.57 -31.93 0.28
CA PRO A 46 -12.87 -31.25 1.54
C PRO A 46 -12.93 -32.25 2.70
N GLY A 47 -12.22 -31.95 3.79
CA GLY A 47 -12.23 -32.73 5.03
C GLY A 47 -13.31 -32.25 6.00
N ILE A 48 -13.79 -33.15 6.85
CA ILE A 48 -14.73 -32.84 7.94
C ILE A 48 -14.05 -31.85 8.90
N GLY A 49 -14.50 -30.59 8.90
CA GLY A 49 -13.96 -29.51 9.74
C GLY A 49 -13.93 -28.11 9.10
N ASP A 50 -14.17 -27.98 7.80
CA ASP A 50 -14.24 -26.67 7.13
C ASP A 50 -15.52 -25.92 7.54
N ASN A 51 -15.40 -24.99 8.48
CA ASN A 51 -16.42 -23.99 8.73
C ASN A 51 -16.41 -23.00 7.56
N GLY A 52 -17.31 -23.20 6.59
CA GLY A 52 -17.49 -22.40 5.37
C GLY A 52 -17.76 -20.91 5.61
N GLY A 53 -16.80 -20.21 6.20
CA GLY A 53 -16.71 -18.76 6.18
C GLY A 53 -16.52 -18.30 4.73
N PRO A 54 -17.00 -17.09 4.38
CA PRO A 54 -16.88 -16.60 3.01
C PRO A 54 -15.42 -16.68 2.55
N PRO A 55 -15.17 -17.09 1.30
CA PRO A 55 -13.83 -17.00 0.72
C PRO A 55 -13.30 -15.58 0.94
N LEU A 56 -12.07 -15.45 1.43
CA LEU A 56 -11.33 -14.18 1.48
C LEU A 56 -10.85 -13.80 0.08
N GLU A 57 -11.71 -13.96 -0.93
CA GLU A 57 -11.45 -13.48 -2.26
C GLU A 57 -11.51 -11.94 -2.20
N PRO A 58 -10.39 -11.27 -2.56
CA PRO A 58 -10.42 -9.84 -2.75
C PRO A 58 -11.53 -9.51 -3.77
N PRO A 59 -12.30 -8.44 -3.57
CA PRO A 59 -13.33 -8.07 -4.53
C PRO A 59 -12.69 -7.93 -5.91
N GLU A 60 -13.31 -8.54 -6.92
CA GLU A 60 -12.90 -8.35 -8.31
C GLU A 60 -12.86 -6.83 -8.60
N PRO A 61 -11.77 -6.32 -9.21
CA PRO A 61 -11.73 -4.92 -9.59
C PRO A 61 -12.94 -4.59 -10.48
N PRO A 62 -13.56 -3.42 -10.29
CA PRO A 62 -14.74 -3.04 -11.06
C PRO A 62 -14.44 -3.09 -12.57
N LYS A 63 -15.37 -3.63 -13.35
CA LYS A 63 -15.23 -3.83 -14.81
C LYS A 63 -15.15 -2.52 -15.61
N GLU A 64 -15.49 -1.39 -14.99
CA GLU A 64 -15.33 -0.06 -15.57
C GLU A 64 -14.52 0.85 -14.62
N PRO A 65 -13.53 1.61 -15.14
CA PRO A 65 -12.74 2.50 -14.32
C PRO A 65 -13.63 3.60 -13.70
N PRO A 66 -13.39 4.00 -12.44
CA PRO A 66 -14.19 5.03 -11.80
C PRO A 66 -14.12 6.33 -12.60
N LYS A 67 -15.27 6.94 -12.90
CA LYS A 67 -15.33 8.12 -13.77
C LYS A 67 -14.79 9.38 -13.07
N ASP A 68 -14.98 9.50 -11.76
CA ASP A 68 -14.54 10.65 -10.98
C ASP A 68 -13.17 10.44 -10.29
N LYS A 69 -12.49 11.54 -9.97
CA LYS A 69 -11.15 11.55 -9.37
C LYS A 69 -11.11 10.94 -7.96
N ALA A 70 -12.14 11.17 -7.15
CA ALA A 70 -12.16 10.71 -5.75
C ALA A 70 -12.26 9.18 -5.69
N SER A 71 -13.15 8.60 -6.50
CA SER A 71 -13.32 7.16 -6.64
C SER A 71 -12.07 6.48 -7.20
N ARG A 72 -11.36 7.10 -8.16
CA ARG A 72 -10.05 6.60 -8.63
C ARG A 72 -8.99 6.59 -7.54
N THR A 73 -8.86 7.68 -6.78
CA THR A 73 -7.92 7.73 -5.66
C THR A 73 -8.25 6.70 -4.58
N GLN A 74 -9.54 6.46 -4.31
CA GLN A 74 -9.96 5.45 -3.35
C GLN A 74 -9.64 4.03 -3.84
N ALA A 75 -9.95 3.71 -5.09
CA ALA A 75 -9.60 2.43 -5.71
C ALA A 75 -8.08 2.17 -5.67
N ALA A 76 -7.28 3.18 -6.04
CA ALA A 76 -5.83 3.09 -6.03
C ALA A 76 -5.24 2.94 -4.60
N LYS A 77 -5.83 3.56 -3.58
CA LYS A 77 -5.45 3.34 -2.17
C LYS A 77 -5.72 1.90 -1.73
N GLU A 78 -6.88 1.35 -2.07
CA GLU A 78 -7.21 -0.03 -1.71
C GLU A 78 -6.31 -1.03 -2.43
N LEU A 79 -5.98 -0.78 -3.70
CA LEU A 79 -4.96 -1.54 -4.42
C LEU A 79 -3.60 -1.49 -3.71
N ALA A 80 -3.13 -0.30 -3.31
CA ALA A 80 -1.86 -0.15 -2.59
C ALA A 80 -1.82 -0.95 -1.28
N LYS A 81 -2.93 -0.93 -0.50
CA LYS A 81 -3.06 -1.74 0.72
C LYS A 81 -3.06 -3.24 0.43
N GLN A 82 -3.74 -3.67 -0.63
CA GLN A 82 -3.77 -5.09 -1.02
C GLN A 82 -2.39 -5.60 -1.41
N ILE A 83 -1.62 -4.83 -2.20
CA ILE A 83 -0.26 -5.19 -2.58
C ILE A 83 0.62 -5.33 -1.33
N LEU A 84 0.54 -4.36 -0.41
CA LEU A 84 1.30 -4.40 0.85
C LEU A 84 1.00 -5.66 1.67
N ARG A 85 -0.27 -6.07 1.75
CA ARG A 85 -0.70 -7.29 2.49
C ARG A 85 -0.22 -8.59 1.82
N ARG A 86 0.01 -8.60 0.51
CA ARG A 86 0.40 -9.80 -0.27
C ARG A 86 1.91 -9.94 -0.44
N ALA A 87 2.72 -9.02 0.09
CA ALA A 87 4.16 -9.00 -0.13
C ALA A 87 4.91 -10.14 0.59
N GLY A 88 4.91 -11.33 -0.03
CA GLY A 88 6.06 -12.22 -0.21
C GLY A 88 6.69 -11.99 -1.60
N GLN A 89 7.72 -12.77 -1.98
CA GLN A 89 8.64 -12.56 -3.13
C GLN A 89 8.03 -12.29 -4.54
N ILE A 90 6.70 -12.30 -4.71
CA ILE A 90 5.99 -12.11 -5.99
C ILE A 90 5.23 -10.75 -6.03
N GLY A 91 5.42 -9.86 -5.05
CA GLY A 91 4.72 -8.57 -4.96
C GLY A 91 5.05 -7.54 -6.06
N VAL A 92 6.13 -7.75 -6.84
CA VAL A 92 6.62 -6.79 -7.85
C VAL A 92 5.94 -6.95 -9.22
N LEU A 93 5.49 -8.17 -9.58
CA LEU A 93 4.99 -8.45 -10.94
C LEU A 93 3.55 -7.98 -11.20
N ILE A 94 2.75 -7.76 -10.15
CA ILE A 94 1.34 -7.30 -10.28
C ILE A 94 1.25 -5.80 -10.61
N THR A 95 2.36 -5.08 -10.62
CA THR A 95 2.38 -3.61 -10.78
C THR A 95 1.96 -3.12 -12.17
N ILE A 96 2.04 -3.95 -13.23
CA ILE A 96 1.87 -3.48 -14.61
C ILE A 96 0.45 -3.71 -15.14
N ILE A 97 -0.26 -4.76 -14.70
CA ILE A 97 -1.53 -5.17 -15.32
C ILE A 97 -2.74 -4.44 -14.70
N GLU A 98 -2.77 -4.23 -13.38
CA GLU A 98 -3.88 -3.53 -12.70
C GLU A 98 -3.74 -1.99 -12.74
N ALA A 99 -2.54 -1.47 -13.01
CA ALA A 99 -2.27 -0.04 -13.01
C ALA A 99 -2.47 0.67 -14.36
N ALA A 100 -2.79 -0.07 -15.42
CA ALA A 100 -2.99 0.50 -16.76
C ALA A 100 -4.15 1.51 -16.81
N GLU A 101 -5.17 1.34 -15.96
CA GLU A 101 -6.30 2.28 -15.83
C GLU A 101 -6.01 3.44 -14.84
N HIS A 102 -4.93 3.35 -14.06
CA HIS A 102 -4.56 4.28 -12.99
C HIS A 102 -3.15 4.85 -13.15
N TYR A 103 -2.69 5.08 -14.39
CA TYR A 103 -1.33 5.52 -14.68
C TYR A 103 -0.86 6.74 -13.85
N SER A 104 -1.75 7.71 -13.60
CA SER A 104 -1.44 8.89 -12.77
C SER A 104 -1.22 8.57 -11.28
N GLU A 105 -1.78 7.47 -10.80
CA GLU A 105 -1.70 7.06 -9.39
C GLU A 105 -0.53 6.11 -9.11
N ILE A 106 0.09 5.51 -10.15
CA ILE A 106 1.24 4.59 -10.03
C ILE A 106 2.30 5.12 -9.06
N PRO A 107 2.78 6.37 -9.16
CA PRO A 107 3.80 6.86 -8.23
C PRO A 107 3.37 6.80 -6.76
N SER A 108 2.07 7.02 -6.47
CA SER A 108 1.52 6.99 -5.12
C SER A 108 1.31 5.56 -4.62
N ILE A 109 0.96 4.63 -5.51
CA ILE A 109 0.87 3.19 -5.20
C ILE A 109 2.26 2.63 -4.89
N THR A 110 3.27 2.99 -5.69
CA THR A 110 4.66 2.56 -5.47
C THR A 110 5.21 3.14 -4.17
N SER A 111 5.10 4.46 -3.96
CA SER A 111 5.67 5.11 -2.76
C SER A 111 5.00 4.65 -1.45
N TYR A 112 3.76 4.15 -1.51
CA TYR A 112 3.07 3.58 -0.35
C TYR A 112 3.82 2.38 0.25
N GLN A 113 4.55 1.63 -0.60
CA GLN A 113 5.30 0.45 -0.23
C GLN A 113 6.69 0.77 0.31
N ASP A 114 7.12 2.04 0.27
CA ASP A 114 8.43 2.44 0.76
C ASP A 114 8.55 2.13 2.26
N ALA A 115 9.71 1.55 2.62
CA ALA A 115 10.08 1.30 4.00
C ALA A 115 10.14 2.60 4.81
N PRO A 116 9.90 2.55 6.14
CA PRO A 116 10.03 3.72 7.00
C PRO A 116 11.43 4.35 6.90
N LYS A 117 11.50 5.68 7.00
CA LYS A 117 12.74 6.47 6.93
C LYS A 117 13.03 7.16 8.26
N THR A 118 14.26 7.63 8.44
CA THR A 118 14.60 8.51 9.56
C THR A 118 13.97 9.89 9.36
N LEU A 119 13.80 10.64 10.45
CA LEU A 119 13.27 12.00 10.38
C LEU A 119 14.10 12.90 9.45
N SER A 120 15.44 12.81 9.54
CA SER A 120 16.33 13.61 8.70
C SER A 120 16.16 13.29 7.21
N GLU A 121 16.04 12.01 6.83
CA GLU A 121 15.80 11.61 5.43
C GLU A 121 14.47 12.16 4.89
N LEU A 122 13.45 12.27 5.75
CA LEU A 122 12.15 12.83 5.37
C LEU A 122 12.22 14.37 5.23
N GLN A 123 12.87 15.06 6.17
CA GLN A 123 13.07 16.51 6.16
C GLN A 123 13.95 16.96 4.98
N GLN A 124 15.03 16.24 4.69
CA GLN A 124 15.91 16.51 3.55
C GLN A 124 15.19 16.47 2.19
N ASN A 125 14.04 15.82 2.13
CA ASN A 125 13.25 15.70 0.90
C ASN A 125 12.03 16.64 0.86
N ALA A 126 11.74 17.35 1.95
CA ALA A 126 10.67 18.35 1.98
C ALA A 126 10.90 19.46 0.94
N GLY A 127 9.82 19.96 0.34
CA GLY A 127 9.86 20.99 -0.71
C GLY A 127 10.35 20.50 -2.08
N LYS A 128 10.83 19.25 -2.19
CA LYS A 128 11.25 18.67 -3.47
C LYS A 128 10.05 18.09 -4.21
N ARG A 129 9.96 18.35 -5.52
CA ARG A 129 8.95 17.72 -6.39
C ARG A 129 9.27 16.24 -6.58
N ARG A 130 8.58 15.38 -5.84
CA ARG A 130 8.76 13.92 -5.87
C ARG A 130 7.44 13.24 -6.25
N PRO A 131 7.35 12.56 -7.40
CA PRO A 131 6.14 11.82 -7.77
C PRO A 131 5.74 10.82 -6.69
N GLY A 132 4.47 10.81 -6.29
CA GLY A 132 3.94 9.92 -5.24
C GLY A 132 4.16 10.39 -3.80
N TYR A 133 4.75 11.57 -3.61
CA TYR A 133 5.03 12.15 -2.29
C TYR A 133 4.41 13.53 -2.15
N GLU A 134 4.16 13.92 -0.90
CA GLU A 134 3.65 15.24 -0.52
C GLU A 134 4.40 15.74 0.71
N ASP A 135 4.45 17.07 0.87
CA ASP A 135 4.95 17.69 2.08
C ASP A 135 3.88 17.58 3.18
N HIS A 136 4.31 17.12 4.34
CA HIS A 136 3.49 16.94 5.54
C HIS A 136 4.10 17.73 6.69
N HIS A 137 3.25 18.40 7.46
CA HIS A 137 3.67 19.10 8.66
C HIS A 137 3.55 18.16 9.87
N ILE A 138 4.65 17.94 10.60
CA ILE A 138 4.68 17.09 11.80
C ILE A 138 3.67 17.64 12.83
N VAL A 139 3.71 18.95 13.06
CA VAL A 139 2.66 19.72 13.74
C VAL A 139 1.75 20.33 12.68
N GLU A 140 0.47 19.93 12.67
CA GLU A 140 -0.51 20.38 11.68
C GLU A 140 -0.57 21.91 11.58
N GLN A 141 -0.61 22.46 10.36
CA GLN A 141 -0.70 23.91 10.13
C GLN A 141 -1.87 24.57 10.88
N GLY A 142 -3.00 23.86 10.98
CA GLY A 142 -4.17 24.33 11.73
C GLY A 142 -3.94 24.49 13.23
N ALA A 143 -2.88 23.92 13.80
CA ALA A 143 -2.49 24.16 15.19
C ALA A 143 -1.90 25.56 15.40
N GLY A 144 -1.23 26.15 14.39
CA GLY A 144 -0.61 27.48 14.52
C GLY A 144 -1.59 28.57 14.95
N GLY A 145 -2.75 28.65 14.30
CA GLY A 145 -3.78 29.61 14.67
C GLY A 145 -4.58 29.25 15.93
N ARG A 146 -4.71 27.95 16.25
CA ARG A 146 -5.50 27.48 17.40
C ARG A 146 -4.73 27.54 18.72
N GLU A 147 -3.46 27.18 18.68
CA GLU A 147 -2.59 27.02 19.86
C GLU A 147 -1.62 28.20 20.02
N GLY A 148 -1.56 29.12 19.05
CA GLY A 148 -0.69 30.30 19.09
C GLY A 148 0.77 30.05 18.67
N PHE A 149 1.05 28.93 18.00
CA PHE A 149 2.39 28.66 17.48
C PHE A 149 2.76 29.62 16.33
N SER A 150 4.01 30.08 16.34
CA SER A 150 4.49 31.02 15.32
C SER A 150 4.52 30.39 13.92
N ARG A 151 4.39 31.23 12.88
CA ARG A 151 4.54 30.79 11.48
C ARG A 151 5.92 30.21 11.20
N SER A 152 6.97 30.73 11.83
CA SER A 152 8.34 30.20 11.67
C SER A 152 8.48 28.79 12.25
N GLN A 153 7.76 28.46 13.33
CA GLN A 153 7.70 27.08 13.83
C GLN A 153 6.90 26.18 12.90
N ILE A 154 5.72 26.64 12.45
CA ILE A 154 4.83 25.84 11.62
C ILE A 154 5.44 25.57 10.23
N ASP A 155 5.91 26.60 9.53
CA ASP A 155 6.45 26.48 8.16
C ASP A 155 7.97 26.18 8.16
N GLY A 156 8.58 26.02 9.34
CA GLY A 156 10.00 25.77 9.49
C GLY A 156 10.42 24.41 8.93
N ALA A 157 11.64 24.33 8.39
CA ALA A 157 12.18 23.09 7.79
C ALA A 157 12.19 21.91 8.77
N ASP A 158 12.27 22.17 10.07
CA ASP A 158 12.22 21.13 11.10
C ASP A 158 10.83 20.50 11.25
N ASN A 159 9.76 21.22 10.87
CA ASN A 159 8.38 20.78 10.99
C ASN A 159 7.81 20.19 9.69
N VAL A 160 8.54 20.24 8.57
CA VAL A 160 8.04 19.77 7.26
C VAL A 160 8.84 18.56 6.78
N VAL A 161 8.12 17.53 6.32
CA VAL A 161 8.67 16.25 5.88
C VAL A 161 8.03 15.78 4.58
N SER A 162 8.80 15.12 3.71
CA SER A 162 8.27 14.52 2.48
C SER A 162 7.82 13.07 2.72
N VAL A 163 6.51 12.82 2.64
CA VAL A 163 5.91 11.51 2.96
C VAL A 163 5.13 10.95 1.77
N PRO A 164 4.94 9.61 1.66
CA PRO A 164 4.11 9.03 0.60
C PRO A 164 2.68 9.58 0.66
N LYS A 165 2.15 9.98 -0.50
CA LYS A 165 0.84 10.67 -0.61
C LYS A 165 -0.30 9.89 0.05
N TYR A 166 -0.36 8.57 -0.13
CA TYR A 166 -1.42 7.78 0.48
C TYR A 166 -1.27 7.65 1.99
N LYS A 167 -0.04 7.54 2.52
CA LYS A 167 0.21 7.60 3.96
C LYS A 167 -0.11 8.98 4.54
N HIS A 168 0.14 10.08 3.80
CA HIS A 168 -0.26 11.43 4.20
C HIS A 168 -1.77 11.54 4.46
N HIS A 169 -2.56 10.99 3.53
CA HIS A 169 -4.01 10.96 3.68
C HIS A 169 -4.47 10.14 4.89
N GLU A 170 -3.82 8.99 5.14
CA GLU A 170 -4.14 8.14 6.29
C GLU A 170 -3.80 8.81 7.62
N ILE A 171 -2.63 9.45 7.73
CA ILE A 171 -2.25 10.26 8.90
C ILE A 171 -3.28 11.38 9.14
N THR A 172 -3.64 12.13 8.10
CA THR A 172 -4.66 13.19 8.19
C THR A 172 -6.01 12.64 8.65
N GLY A 173 -6.40 11.45 8.15
CA GLY A 173 -7.59 10.75 8.59
C GLY A 173 -7.52 10.37 10.07
N TRP A 174 -6.40 9.81 10.51
CA TRP A 174 -6.17 9.38 11.90
C TRP A 174 -6.30 10.51 12.92
N TYR A 175 -5.85 11.73 12.59
CA TYR A 175 -6.04 12.92 13.43
C TYR A 175 -7.52 13.27 13.70
N ASN A 176 -8.45 12.77 12.88
CA ASN A 176 -9.89 12.96 13.02
C ASN A 176 -10.60 11.77 13.66
N GLN A 177 -9.91 10.66 13.91
CA GLN A 177 -10.52 9.45 14.47
C GLN A 177 -10.31 9.38 15.97
N PRO A 178 -11.38 9.17 16.76
CA PRO A 178 -11.26 8.84 18.18
C PRO A 178 -10.38 7.61 18.38
N ASN A 179 -9.45 7.65 19.33
CA ASN A 179 -8.68 6.46 19.68
C ASN A 179 -8.38 6.34 21.17
N LYS A 180 -8.16 5.09 21.61
CA LYS A 180 -7.95 4.74 23.02
C LYS A 180 -6.69 5.36 23.63
N ASN A 181 -5.66 5.65 22.83
CA ASN A 181 -4.42 6.26 23.32
C ASN A 181 -4.63 7.71 23.78
N PHE A 182 -5.73 8.32 23.38
CA PHE A 182 -6.13 9.68 23.77
C PHE A 182 -7.46 9.70 24.52
N GLY A 183 -7.80 8.62 25.24
CA GLY A 183 -9.02 8.55 26.05
C GLY A 183 -10.29 8.64 25.21
N MET A 184 -10.31 8.00 24.03
CA MET A 184 -11.41 8.06 23.07
C MET A 184 -11.70 9.47 22.52
N GLN A 185 -10.72 10.38 22.61
CA GLN A 185 -10.74 11.64 21.89
C GLN A 185 -10.01 11.49 20.55
N THR A 186 -10.30 12.40 19.61
CA THR A 186 -9.45 12.56 18.43
C THR A 186 -8.09 13.12 18.87
N PRO A 187 -6.99 12.78 18.18
CA PRO A 187 -5.69 13.39 18.46
C PRO A 187 -5.74 14.92 18.43
N ARG A 188 -6.52 15.52 17.51
CA ARG A 188 -6.74 16.98 17.44
C ARG A 188 -7.39 17.57 18.69
N ASN A 189 -8.33 16.86 19.32
CA ASN A 189 -8.98 17.32 20.54
C ASN A 189 -8.06 17.17 21.75
N TYR A 190 -7.37 16.03 21.83
CA TYR A 190 -6.38 15.78 22.88
C TYR A 190 -5.28 16.84 22.90
N LEU A 191 -4.81 17.29 21.73
CA LEU A 191 -3.72 18.26 21.61
C LEU A 191 -4.11 19.70 21.97
N ARG A 192 -5.38 20.02 22.20
CA ARG A 192 -5.78 21.40 22.54
C ARG A 192 -5.14 21.87 23.84
N GLY A 193 -4.53 23.05 23.79
CA GLY A 193 -3.84 23.67 24.93
C GLY A 193 -2.53 22.98 25.31
N LYS A 194 -2.03 22.05 24.49
CA LYS A 194 -0.74 21.39 24.72
C LYS A 194 0.39 22.15 24.05
N ASP A 195 1.59 21.99 24.58
CA ASP A 195 2.76 22.67 24.05
C ASP A 195 3.26 22.07 22.72
N TRP A 196 4.17 22.79 22.07
CA TRP A 196 4.78 22.39 20.81
C TRP A 196 5.41 20.99 20.86
N SER A 197 6.07 20.64 21.97
CA SER A 197 6.79 19.38 22.11
C SER A 197 5.83 18.19 22.08
N GLU A 198 4.65 18.34 22.67
CA GLU A 198 3.63 17.32 22.68
C GLU A 198 2.95 17.16 21.31
N HIS A 199 2.75 18.27 20.58
CA HIS A 199 2.32 18.20 19.18
C HIS A 199 3.34 17.46 18.31
N VAL A 200 4.65 17.76 18.47
CA VAL A 200 5.72 17.05 17.75
C VAL A 200 5.74 15.57 18.10
N ARG A 201 5.57 15.22 19.39
CA ARG A 201 5.53 13.83 19.85
C ARG A 201 4.38 13.07 19.19
N VAL A 202 3.19 13.65 19.13
CA VAL A 202 2.01 13.02 18.49
C VAL A 202 2.16 12.95 16.97
N GLY A 203 2.76 13.95 16.32
CA GLY A 203 3.10 13.90 14.89
C GLY A 203 4.04 12.76 14.54
N ASN A 204 5.11 12.61 15.33
CA ASN A 204 6.05 11.50 15.16
C ASN A 204 5.41 10.14 15.45
N LEU A 205 4.53 10.05 16.44
CA LEU A 205 3.75 8.83 16.72
C LEU A 205 2.89 8.43 15.52
N ALA A 206 2.16 9.38 14.93
CA ALA A 206 1.33 9.12 13.76
C ALA A 206 2.16 8.61 12.57
N MET A 207 3.30 9.26 12.29
CA MET A 207 4.18 8.81 11.21
C MET A 207 4.75 7.41 11.42
N ARG A 208 5.03 7.01 12.68
CA ARG A 208 5.46 5.64 13.01
C ARG A 208 4.34 4.63 12.83
N GLU A 209 3.12 4.95 13.28
CA GLU A 209 1.93 4.11 13.14
C GLU A 209 1.68 3.73 11.67
N PHE A 210 1.86 4.68 10.75
CA PHE A 210 1.67 4.47 9.31
C PHE A 210 2.94 4.04 8.57
N GLY A 211 4.01 3.66 9.29
CA GLY A 211 5.25 3.16 8.68
C GLY A 211 5.94 4.17 7.76
N VAL A 212 5.85 5.46 8.09
CA VAL A 212 6.60 6.55 7.44
C VAL A 212 7.92 6.80 8.15
N LEU A 213 7.88 6.85 9.49
CA LEU A 213 9.02 7.14 10.35
C LEU A 213 9.51 5.87 11.06
N LYS A 214 10.84 5.71 11.16
CA LYS A 214 11.51 4.66 11.93
C LYS A 214 11.31 4.79 13.45
#